data_AF-A0A9Q9HRA9-F1
#
_entry.id   AF-A0A9Q9HRA9-F1
#
_cell.length_a   1.000
_cell.length_b   1.000
_cell.length_c   1.000
_cell.angle_alpha   90.00
_cell.angle_beta   90.00
_cell.angle_gamma   90.00
#
_symmetry.space_group_name_H-M   'P 1'
#
loop_
_entity.id
_entity.type
_entity.pdbx_description
1 polymer ?
#
loop_
_entity_poly.entity_id
_entity_poly.type
_entity_poly.pdbx_seq_one_letter_code
_entity_poly.pdbx_strand_id
1 'polypeptide(L)'
;MTGNDVFKKKSVPERITELRAAAADYAEQRERLVIAASRHRMAQARRWKTVGERAAEVDAAVEALAETQRRVADLVASLAGDGALDDFNDFLASKH
;
A
#
# COMPACT_ATOMS: atom_id res chain seq x y z
N MET A 1 -13.26 -16.56 -3.89
CA MET A 1 -12.06 -16.26 -4.70
C MET A 1 -11.09 -15.54 -3.79
N THR A 2 -9.94 -16.15 -3.52
CA THR A 2 -8.83 -15.48 -2.84
C THR A 2 -8.23 -14.43 -3.79
N GLY A 3 -7.70 -13.31 -3.28
CA GLY A 3 -7.16 -12.21 -4.11
C GLY A 3 -6.16 -12.67 -5.18
N ASN A 4 -5.46 -13.78 -4.91
CA ASN A 4 -4.55 -14.44 -5.82
C ASN A 4 -5.19 -14.90 -7.16
N ASP A 5 -6.47 -15.27 -7.18
CA ASP A 5 -7.17 -15.73 -8.40
C ASP A 5 -7.46 -14.60 -9.38
N VAL A 6 -7.54 -13.36 -8.89
CA VAL A 6 -7.80 -12.16 -9.71
C VAL A 6 -6.55 -11.79 -10.51
N PHE A 7 -5.37 -11.91 -9.91
CA PHE A 7 -4.10 -11.56 -10.55
C PHE A 7 -3.60 -12.64 -11.51
N LYS A 8 -3.90 -13.92 -11.26
CA LYS A 8 -3.52 -15.04 -12.15
C LYS A 8 -4.08 -14.94 -13.58
N LYS A 9 -5.11 -14.13 -13.82
CA LYS A 9 -5.66 -13.88 -15.16
C LYS A 9 -4.87 -12.82 -15.96
N LYS A 10 -3.97 -12.09 -15.29
CA LYS A 10 -3.16 -11.03 -15.89
C LYS A 10 -1.79 -11.58 -16.27
N SER A 11 -1.22 -11.05 -17.34
CA SER A 11 0.15 -11.39 -17.75
C SER A 11 1.17 -10.96 -16.68
N VAL A 12 2.38 -11.54 -16.72
CA VAL A 12 3.47 -11.16 -15.82
C VAL A 12 3.79 -9.65 -15.91
N PRO A 13 3.95 -9.03 -17.10
CA PRO A 13 4.24 -7.59 -17.20
C PRO A 13 3.13 -6.69 -16.62
N GLU A 14 1.87 -7.07 -16.77
CA GLU A 14 0.73 -6.34 -16.19
C GLU A 14 0.78 -6.39 -14.66
N ARG A 15 1.03 -7.57 -14.08
CA ARG A 15 1.17 -7.73 -12.63
C ARG A 15 2.37 -6.97 -12.06
N ILE A 16 3.49 -6.96 -12.78
CA ILE A 16 4.68 -6.18 -12.42
C ILE A 16 4.36 -4.67 -12.40
N THR A 17 3.65 -4.18 -13.42
CA THR A 17 3.22 -2.77 -13.49
C THR A 17 2.25 -2.42 -12.35
N GLU A 18 1.31 -3.30 -12.05
CA GLU A 18 0.37 -3.12 -10.94
C GLU A 18 1.05 -3.19 -9.57
N LEU A 19 2.05 -4.06 -9.41
CA LEU A 19 2.84 -4.13 -8.17
C LEU A 19 3.60 -2.84 -7.94
N ARG A 20 4.20 -2.25 -8.98
CA ARG A 20 4.84 -0.94 -8.88
C ARG A 20 3.86 0.15 -8.47
N ALA A 21 2.67 0.18 -9.08
CA ALA A 21 1.63 1.14 -8.72
C ALA A 21 1.16 0.96 -7.27
N ALA A 22 0.87 -0.28 -6.86
CA ALA A 22 0.46 -0.58 -5.49
C ALA A 22 1.54 -0.26 -4.45
N ALA A 23 2.83 -0.43 -4.79
CA ALA A 23 3.94 -0.03 -3.93
C ALA A 23 4.06 1.50 -3.80
N ALA A 24 3.80 2.25 -4.88
CA ALA A 24 3.73 3.71 -4.83
C ALA A 24 2.55 4.18 -3.97
N ASP A 25 1.37 3.59 -4.16
CA ASP A 25 0.17 3.89 -3.37
C ASP A 25 0.41 3.61 -1.88
N TYR A 26 1.04 2.47 -1.56
CA TYR A 26 1.43 2.12 -0.18
C TYR A 26 2.37 3.18 0.43
N ALA A 27 3.38 3.63 -0.32
CA ALA A 27 4.29 4.67 0.15
C ALA A 27 3.55 5.98 0.44
N GLU A 28 2.62 6.38 -0.43
CA GLU A 28 1.77 7.55 -0.24
C GLU A 28 0.86 7.42 1.00
N GLN A 29 0.19 6.26 1.18
CA GLN A 29 -0.65 6.05 2.36
C GLN A 29 0.17 6.07 3.65
N ARG A 30 1.42 5.57 3.61
CA ARG A 30 2.31 5.62 4.77
C ARG A 30 2.66 7.06 5.14
N GLU A 31 2.91 7.93 4.16
CA GLU A 31 3.14 9.36 4.40
C GLU A 31 1.89 10.04 4.98
N ARG A 32 0.70 9.75 4.42
CA ARG A 32 -0.57 10.27 4.93
C ARG A 32 -0.82 9.87 6.38
N LEU A 33 -0.52 8.61 6.75
CA LEU A 33 -0.62 8.15 8.14
C LEU A 33 0.32 8.93 9.07
N VAL A 34 1.56 9.18 8.67
CA VAL A 34 2.52 9.99 9.45
C VAL A 34 1.99 11.41 9.68
N ILE A 35 1.41 12.02 8.65
CA ILE A 35 0.80 13.36 8.74
C ILE A 35 -0.42 13.34 9.69
N ALA A 36 -1.33 12.37 9.53
CA ALA A 36 -2.52 12.23 10.36
C ALA A 36 -2.15 12.03 11.84
N ALA A 37 -1.20 11.14 12.12
CA ALA A 37 -0.70 10.88 13.47
C ALA A 37 -0.06 12.13 14.10
N SER A 38 0.69 12.90 13.31
CA SER A 38 1.28 14.16 13.76
C SER A 38 0.20 15.20 14.12
N ARG A 39 -0.85 15.32 13.30
CA ARG A 39 -1.99 16.22 13.56
C ARG A 39 -2.76 15.81 14.81
N HIS A 40 -3.04 14.51 14.98
CA HIS A 40 -3.66 13.99 16.20
C HIS A 40 -2.83 14.35 17.43
N ARG A 41 -1.52 14.08 17.41
CA ARG A 41 -0.62 14.36 18.54
C ARG A 41 -0.62 15.85 18.90
N MET A 42 -0.61 16.73 17.90
CA MET A 42 -0.69 18.19 18.12
C MET A 42 -2.04 18.61 18.73
N ALA A 43 -3.14 18.06 18.22
CA ALA A 43 -4.48 18.34 18.74
C ALA A 43 -4.61 17.87 20.20
N GLN A 44 -4.07 16.68 20.52
CA GLN A 44 -4.08 16.11 21.86
C GLN A 44 -3.25 16.95 22.84
N ALA A 45 -2.03 17.34 22.44
CA ALA A 45 -1.14 18.17 23.26
C ALA A 45 -1.76 19.53 23.59
N ARG A 46 -2.54 20.10 22.66
CA ARG A 46 -3.20 21.39 22.82
C ARG A 46 -4.65 21.30 23.30
N ARG A 47 -5.14 20.09 23.60
CA ARG A 47 -6.52 19.81 24.00
C ARG A 47 -7.56 20.45 23.08
N TRP A 48 -7.31 20.40 21.78
CA TRP A 48 -8.23 20.93 20.78
C TRP A 48 -9.53 20.11 20.77
N LYS A 49 -10.64 20.75 20.46
CA LYS A 49 -11.94 20.07 20.33
C LYS A 49 -11.97 19.07 19.16
N THR A 50 -11.05 19.23 18.20
CA THR A 50 -10.93 18.40 16.99
C THR A 50 -10.15 17.10 17.20
N VAL A 51 -9.71 16.76 18.42
CA VAL A 51 -8.95 15.52 18.70
C VAL A 51 -9.69 14.28 18.20
N GLY A 52 -11.01 14.20 18.39
CA GLY A 52 -11.81 13.07 17.90
C GLY A 52 -11.82 12.95 16.37
N GLU A 53 -11.93 14.07 15.66
CA GLU A 53 -11.84 14.09 14.19
C GLU A 53 -10.46 13.65 13.71
N ARG A 54 -9.39 14.10 14.39
CA ARG A 54 -8.02 13.68 14.06
C ARG A 54 -7.76 12.21 14.38
N ALA A 55 -8.47 11.62 15.34
CA ALA A 55 -8.38 10.18 15.60
C ALA A 55 -9.01 9.39 14.46
N ALA A 56 -10.20 9.80 14.01
CA ALA A 56 -10.85 9.19 12.85
C ALA A 56 -10.01 9.31 11.56
N GLU A 57 -9.31 10.44 11.36
CA GLU A 57 -8.38 10.59 10.23
C GLU A 57 -7.19 9.60 10.31
N VAL A 58 -6.69 9.31 11.52
CA VAL A 58 -5.63 8.30 11.71
C VAL A 58 -6.17 6.91 11.39
N ASP A 59 -7.35 6.56 11.90
CA ASP A 59 -7.97 5.24 11.68
C ASP A 59 -8.20 5.01 10.18
N ALA A 60 -8.76 5.99 9.47
CA ALA A 60 -8.96 5.91 8.02
C ALA A 60 -7.63 5.75 7.25
N ALA A 61 -6.56 6.43 7.68
CA ALA A 61 -5.25 6.28 7.06
C ALA A 61 -4.63 4.90 7.32
N VAL A 62 -4.86 4.31 8.50
CA VAL A 62 -4.44 2.93 8.82
C VAL A 62 -5.18 1.93 7.95
N GLU A 63 -6.50 2.08 7.79
CA GLU A 63 -7.30 1.18 6.94
C GLU A 63 -6.83 1.23 5.48
N ALA A 64 -6.61 2.43 4.92
CA ALA A 64 -6.10 2.59 3.55
C ALA A 64 -4.69 2.00 3.38
N LEU A 65 -3.82 2.16 4.38
CA LEU A 65 -2.48 1.55 4.37
C LEU A 65 -2.55 0.03 4.41
N ALA A 66 -3.43 -0.53 5.25
CA ALA A 66 -3.62 -1.98 5.35
C ALA A 66 -4.16 -2.58 4.04
N GLU A 67 -5.08 -1.88 3.38
CA GLU A 67 -5.61 -2.31 2.08
C GLU A 67 -4.53 -2.33 0.99
N THR A 68 -3.74 -1.25 0.88
CA THR A 68 -2.63 -1.17 -0.09
C THR A 68 -1.55 -2.20 0.20
N GLN A 69 -1.21 -2.44 1.48
CA GLN A 69 -0.28 -3.49 1.89
C GLN A 69 -0.78 -4.88 1.49
N ARG A 70 -2.07 -5.19 1.71
CA ARG A 70 -2.67 -6.46 1.29
C ARG A 70 -2.57 -6.63 -0.23
N ARG A 71 -2.85 -5.58 -0.99
CA ARG A 71 -2.74 -5.61 -2.47
C ARG A 71 -1.32 -5.87 -2.94
N VAL A 72 -0.32 -5.25 -2.32
CA VAL A 72 1.10 -5.52 -2.58
C VAL A 72 1.42 -6.98 -2.29
N ALA A 73 1.00 -7.50 -1.14
CA ALA A 73 1.25 -8.89 -0.74
C ALA A 73 0.61 -9.89 -1.72
N ASP A 74 -0.62 -9.66 -2.16
CA ASP A 74 -1.31 -10.53 -3.12
C ASP A 74 -0.62 -10.53 -4.49
N LEU A 75 -0.14 -9.38 -4.96
CA LEU A 75 0.60 -9.28 -6.23
C LEU A 75 1.96 -9.98 -6.16
N VAL A 76 2.70 -9.81 -5.05
CA VAL A 76 3.97 -10.52 -4.80
C VAL A 76 3.73 -12.02 -4.74
N ALA A 77 2.71 -12.48 -4.03
CA ALA A 77 2.36 -13.90 -3.96
C ALA A 77 1.97 -14.47 -5.32
N SER A 78 1.27 -13.69 -6.15
CA SER A 78 0.92 -14.10 -7.52
C SER A 78 2.15 -14.26 -8.42
N LEU A 79 3.11 -13.32 -8.35
CA LEU A 79 4.36 -13.42 -9.12
C LEU A 79 5.25 -14.56 -8.62
N ALA A 80 5.34 -14.75 -7.30
CA ALA A 80 6.09 -15.85 -6.69
C ALA A 80 5.53 -17.22 -7.10
N GLY A 81 4.20 -17.34 -7.16
CA GLY A 81 3.53 -18.58 -7.59
C GLY A 81 3.84 -18.99 -9.03
N ASP A 82 4.23 -18.04 -9.89
CA ASP A 82 4.59 -18.29 -11.28
C ASP A 82 6.10 -18.29 -11.52
N GLY A 83 6.93 -18.16 -10.47
CA GLY A 83 8.39 -18.07 -10.59
C GLY A 83 8.90 -16.77 -11.21
N ALA A 84 8.05 -15.76 -11.35
CA ALA A 84 8.34 -14.51 -12.08
C ALA A 84 8.85 -13.37 -11.17
N LEU A 85 9.37 -13.69 -9.99
CA LEU A 85 9.96 -12.69 -9.10
C LEU A 85 11.31 -12.18 -9.63
N ASP A 86 12.06 -13.03 -10.33
CA ASP A 86 13.32 -12.63 -10.95
C ASP A 86 13.08 -11.62 -12.10
N ASP A 87 12.06 -11.89 -12.93
CA ASP A 87 11.61 -10.95 -13.98
C ASP A 87 11.18 -9.58 -13.40
N PHE A 88 10.60 -9.57 -12.21
CA PHE A 88 10.26 -8.33 -11.51
C PHE A 88 11.51 -7.56 -11.07
N ASN A 89 12.52 -8.25 -10.52
CA ASN A 89 13.78 -7.62 -10.13
C ASN A 89 14.50 -7.03 -11.36
N ASP A 90 14.55 -7.76 -12.47
CA ASP A 90 15.13 -7.28 -13.73
C ASP A 90 14.35 -6.09 -14.31
N PHE A 91 13.01 -6.11 -14.20
CA PHE A 91 12.18 -4.97 -14.60
C PHE A 91 12.47 -3.72 -13.75
N LEU A 92 12.66 -3.87 -12.44
CA LEU A 92 13.03 -2.75 -11.57
C LEU A 92 14.42 -2.19 -11.92
N ALA A 93 15.38 -3.08 -12.22
CA ALA A 93 16.74 -2.70 -12.56
C ALA A 93 16.84 -2.00 -13.94
N SER A 94 16.02 -2.40 -14.92
CA SER A 94 16.04 -1.85 -16.29
C SER A 94 15.38 -0.48 -16.45
N LYS A 95 14.72 0.04 -15.40
CA LYS A 95 14.03 1.35 -15.39
C LYS A 95 14.80 2.44 -14.63
N HIS A 96 16.08 2.21 -14.32
CA HIS A 96 17.03 3.20 -13.79
C HIS A 96 17.89 3.84 -14.89
#